data_AF-A0A2S8F3U9-F1
#
_entry.id   AF-A0A2S8F3U9-F1
#
_cell.length_a   1.000
_cell.length_b   1.000
_cell.length_c   1.000
_cell.angle_alpha   90.00
_cell.angle_beta   90.00
_cell.angle_gamma   90.00
#
_symmetry.space_group_name_H-M   'P 1'
#
loop_
_entity.id
_entity.type
_entity.pdbx_description
1 polymer ?
#
loop_
_entity_poly.entity_id
_entity_poly.type
_entity_poly.pdbx_seq_one_letter_code
_entity_poly.pdbx_strand_id
1 'polypeptide(L)'
;MKREMDCSEARERLSDFFDGEMSNEVQMAMADHLAECEVCAQELAEFHDLSQMTAALEHPLPPPGLWDSLEAQLAQADGVSAEDLAAAEPFRWTTGPFVPLVMALAASVVFAIGWIGYQSNLNMLNLAISADFDQYFNVLHQDPVAAQQLLLAKYEGQPVDAESAVHLVGYQPTIVNGMPEGYAHHSCNVIKLPNGNAVHCQYLRPDGSALAIFEHDGERPAWFGDRPATEAVHGDTKLKMVDLDKRVAGTWRQGDRHITVVGAHDANEIGQLAGWFGERTDVIDQ
;
A
#
# COMPACT_ATOMS: atom_id res chain seq x y z
N MET A 1 7.37 -33.40 11.61
CA MET A 1 7.27 -33.52 10.13
C MET A 1 7.96 -32.29 9.58
N LYS A 2 9.09 -32.45 8.87
CA LYS A 2 9.77 -31.32 8.22
C LYS A 2 8.76 -30.69 7.25
N ARG A 3 8.47 -29.42 7.43
CA ARG A 3 7.69 -28.64 6.47
C ARG A 3 8.61 -28.41 5.27
N GLU A 4 8.28 -29.05 4.16
CA GLU A 4 9.00 -28.90 2.90
C GLU A 4 8.71 -27.50 2.35
N MET A 5 9.76 -26.74 2.04
CA MET A 5 9.64 -25.37 1.51
C MET A 5 9.23 -25.42 0.06
N ASP A 6 8.15 -24.73 -0.31
CA ASP A 6 7.69 -24.63 -1.70
C ASP A 6 8.35 -23.45 -2.44
N CYS A 7 8.21 -23.41 -3.76
CA CYS A 7 8.84 -22.39 -4.60
C CYS A 7 8.29 -20.98 -4.33
N SER A 8 7.04 -20.82 -3.90
CA SER A 8 6.47 -19.51 -3.61
C SER A 8 7.11 -18.94 -2.34
N GLU A 9 7.16 -19.75 -1.28
CA GLU A 9 7.80 -19.42 -0.02
C GLU A 9 9.31 -19.18 -0.19
N ALA A 10 9.98 -19.96 -1.06
CA ALA A 10 11.39 -19.78 -1.37
C ALA A 10 11.65 -18.42 -2.04
N ARG A 11 10.88 -18.07 -3.09
CA ARG A 11 11.04 -16.82 -3.85
C ARG A 11 10.81 -15.57 -3.01
N GLU A 12 9.80 -15.58 -2.13
CA GLU A 12 9.54 -14.47 -1.21
C GLU A 12 10.69 -14.22 -0.23
N ARG A 13 11.51 -15.24 0.03
CA ARG A 13 12.57 -15.23 1.05
C ARG A 13 13.99 -15.27 0.48
N LEU A 14 14.16 -15.15 -0.84
CA LEU A 14 15.48 -15.16 -1.48
C LEU A 14 16.39 -14.03 -0.99
N SER A 15 15.82 -12.85 -0.71
CA SER A 15 16.60 -11.69 -0.22
C SER A 15 17.12 -11.95 1.19
N ASP A 16 16.23 -12.35 2.11
CA ASP A 16 16.60 -12.70 3.49
C ASP A 16 17.68 -13.78 3.53
N PHE A 17 17.59 -14.77 2.63
CA PHE A 17 18.61 -15.82 2.50
C PHE A 17 19.94 -15.29 1.99
N PHE A 18 19.93 -14.43 0.98
CA PHE A 18 21.12 -13.80 0.40
C PHE A 18 21.87 -12.93 1.43
N ASP A 19 21.12 -12.19 2.25
CA ASP A 19 21.66 -11.31 3.29
C ASP A 19 22.02 -12.05 4.60
N GLY A 20 21.65 -13.33 4.72
CA GLY A 20 21.93 -14.16 5.90
C GLY A 20 21.09 -13.82 7.13
N GLU A 21 19.90 -13.22 6.94
CA GLU A 21 19.01 -12.74 8.01
C GLU A 21 18.04 -13.81 8.55
N MET A 22 18.13 -15.04 8.02
CA MET A 22 17.25 -16.14 8.41
C MET A 22 17.76 -16.91 9.63
N SER A 23 16.85 -17.57 10.36
CA SER A 23 17.26 -18.53 11.39
C SER A 23 17.91 -19.77 10.76
N ASN A 24 18.83 -20.43 11.49
CA ASN A 24 19.57 -21.60 10.99
C ASN A 24 18.65 -22.72 10.44
N GLU A 25 17.49 -22.94 11.06
CA GLU A 25 16.54 -23.97 10.61
C GLU A 25 15.95 -23.65 9.24
N VAL A 26 15.58 -22.38 9.02
CA VAL A 26 14.99 -21.92 7.75
C VAL A 26 16.07 -21.82 6.67
N GLN A 27 17.28 -21.41 7.05
CA GLN A 27 18.43 -21.35 6.14
C GLN A 27 18.79 -22.74 5.59
N MET A 28 18.74 -23.78 6.44
CA MET A 28 18.94 -25.16 5.98
C MET A 28 17.83 -25.63 5.04
N ALA A 29 16.56 -25.33 5.34
CA ALA A 29 15.44 -25.70 4.47
C ALA A 29 15.50 -24.99 3.10
N MET A 30 15.92 -23.73 3.07
CA MET A 30 16.15 -22.98 1.83
C MET A 30 17.31 -23.56 1.03
N ALA A 31 18.42 -23.91 1.68
CA ALA A 31 19.57 -24.54 1.02
C ALA A 31 19.20 -25.91 0.42
N ASP A 32 18.40 -26.72 1.14
CA ASP A 32 17.86 -27.98 0.63
C ASP A 32 16.99 -27.73 -0.63
N HIS A 33 16.09 -26.73 -0.60
CA HIS A 33 15.24 -26.38 -1.75
C HIS A 33 16.05 -25.90 -2.97
N LEU A 34 17.02 -25.00 -2.76
CA LEU A 34 17.86 -24.45 -3.84
C LEU A 34 18.76 -25.51 -4.50
N ALA A 35 19.11 -26.57 -3.78
CA ALA A 35 19.84 -27.70 -4.36
C ALA A 35 18.98 -28.53 -5.33
N GLU A 36 17.66 -28.50 -5.18
CA GLU A 36 16.70 -29.32 -5.95
C GLU A 36 15.95 -28.51 -7.02
N CYS A 37 15.81 -27.18 -6.85
CA CYS A 37 15.06 -26.31 -7.74
C CYS A 37 15.96 -25.35 -8.54
N GLU A 38 16.18 -25.66 -9.81
CA GLU A 38 17.01 -24.85 -10.72
C GLU A 38 16.47 -23.42 -10.93
N VAL A 39 15.14 -23.24 -10.94
CA VAL A 39 14.51 -21.93 -11.14
C VAL A 39 14.84 -20.98 -9.99
N CYS A 40 14.65 -21.43 -8.74
CA CYS A 40 14.94 -20.62 -7.56
C CYS A 40 16.46 -20.37 -7.41
N ALA A 41 17.29 -21.35 -7.78
CA ALA A 41 18.74 -21.19 -7.80
C ALA A 41 19.21 -20.14 -8.82
N GLN A 42 18.55 -20.08 -9.99
CA GLN A 42 18.85 -19.08 -11.00
C GLN A 42 18.47 -17.67 -10.54
N GLU A 43 17.33 -17.49 -9.88
CA GLU A 43 16.93 -16.19 -9.33
C GLU A 43 17.89 -15.71 -8.22
N LEU A 44 18.38 -16.63 -7.38
CA LEU A 44 19.42 -16.29 -6.40
C LEU A 44 20.72 -15.83 -7.09
N ALA A 45 21.08 -16.43 -8.23
CA ALA A 45 22.27 -16.02 -8.98
C ALA A 45 22.15 -14.58 -9.51
N GLU A 46 20.94 -14.13 -9.88
CA GLU A 46 20.71 -12.73 -10.31
C GLU A 46 21.03 -11.74 -9.18
N PHE A 47 20.78 -12.10 -7.92
CA PHE A 47 21.14 -11.26 -6.76
C PHE A 47 22.67 -11.16 -6.60
N HIS A 48 23.37 -12.28 -6.78
CA HIS A 48 24.83 -12.29 -6.80
C HIS A 48 25.41 -11.41 -7.92
N ASP A 49 24.83 -11.49 -9.13
CA ASP A 49 25.27 -10.69 -10.28
C ASP A 49 25.08 -9.19 -10.03
N LEU A 50 23.90 -8.77 -9.53
CA LEU A 50 23.61 -7.38 -9.19
C LEU A 50 24.55 -6.84 -8.08
N SER A 51 24.81 -7.66 -7.06
CA SER A 51 25.74 -7.32 -5.99
C SER A 51 27.16 -7.15 -6.52
N GLN A 52 27.61 -8.02 -7.43
CA GLN A 52 28.91 -7.92 -8.07
C GLN A 52 29.05 -6.66 -8.94
N MET A 53 28.01 -6.31 -9.71
CA MET A 53 27.99 -5.08 -10.51
C MET A 53 28.12 -3.83 -9.62
N THR A 54 27.41 -3.82 -8.49
CA THR A 54 27.46 -2.71 -7.53
C THR A 54 28.83 -2.64 -6.82
N ALA A 55 29.40 -3.78 -6.46
CA ALA A 55 30.73 -3.87 -5.88
C ALA A 55 31.83 -3.36 -6.82
N ALA A 56 31.62 -3.46 -8.14
CA ALA A 56 32.56 -2.98 -9.15
C ALA A 56 32.53 -1.46 -9.40
N LEU A 57 31.57 -0.73 -8.81
CA LEU A 57 31.53 0.73 -8.90
C LEU A 57 32.71 1.38 -8.15
N GLU A 58 33.10 2.58 -8.56
CA GLU A 58 34.12 3.35 -7.82
C GLU A 58 33.60 3.72 -6.44
N HIS A 59 34.24 3.17 -5.40
CA HIS A 59 33.96 3.52 -4.01
C HIS A 59 34.84 4.70 -3.58
N PRO A 60 34.29 5.73 -2.93
CA PRO A 60 35.10 6.79 -2.38
C PRO A 60 36.04 6.20 -1.32
N LEU A 61 37.33 6.56 -1.40
CA LEU A 61 38.29 6.18 -0.37
C LEU A 61 37.83 6.77 0.98
N PRO A 62 37.77 5.96 2.05
CA PRO A 62 37.44 6.49 3.37
C PRO A 62 38.47 7.55 3.76
N PRO A 63 38.06 8.61 4.49
CA PRO A 63 38.97 9.65 4.94
C PRO A 63 40.11 9.04 5.77
N PRO A 64 41.35 9.56 5.64
CA PRO A 64 42.48 9.09 6.43
C PRO A 64 42.18 9.16 7.93
N GLY A 65 42.52 8.10 8.68
CA GLY A 65 42.29 8.02 10.11
C GLY A 65 40.89 7.59 10.54
N LEU A 66 39.96 7.31 9.60
CA LEU A 66 38.64 6.77 9.95
C LEU A 66 38.75 5.44 10.72
N TRP A 67 39.58 4.52 10.24
CA TRP A 67 39.80 3.22 10.89
C TRP A 67 40.42 3.37 12.28
N ASP A 68 41.44 4.23 12.42
CA ASP A 68 42.06 4.51 13.72
C ASP A 68 41.04 5.10 14.71
N SER A 69 40.15 5.97 14.23
CA SER A 69 39.10 6.57 15.06
C SER A 69 38.02 5.57 15.48
N LEU A 70 37.67 4.62 14.61
CA LEU A 70 36.72 3.55 14.90
C LEU A 70 37.33 2.52 15.86
N GLU A 71 38.58 2.13 15.66
CA GLU A 71 39.30 1.21 16.55
C GLU A 71 39.48 1.82 17.94
N ALA A 72 39.83 3.12 18.02
CA ALA A 72 39.88 3.83 19.28
C ALA A 72 38.50 3.95 19.95
N GLN A 73 37.41 4.11 19.20
CA GLN A 73 36.04 4.11 19.73
C GLN A 73 35.61 2.72 20.20
N LEU A 74 35.99 1.65 19.50
CA LEU A 74 35.70 0.27 19.90
C LEU A 74 36.54 -0.17 21.10
N ALA A 75 37.78 0.32 21.22
CA ALA A 75 38.63 0.05 22.38
C ALA A 75 38.22 0.88 23.62
N GLN A 76 37.60 2.04 23.43
CA GLN A 76 37.03 2.88 24.50
C GLN A 76 35.57 2.51 24.82
N ALA A 77 34.88 1.85 23.89
CA ALA A 77 33.67 1.13 24.22
C ALA A 77 34.12 -0.02 25.11
N ASP A 78 34.09 0.21 26.43
CA ASP A 78 34.25 -0.85 27.43
C ASP A 78 33.21 -1.91 27.08
N GLY A 79 33.64 -2.92 26.32
CA GLY A 79 32.87 -4.13 26.14
C GLY A 79 32.63 -4.65 27.53
N VAL A 80 31.36 -4.88 27.89
CA VAL A 80 31.00 -5.38 29.21
C VAL A 80 31.79 -6.68 29.43
N SER A 81 32.78 -6.66 30.33
CA SER A 81 33.64 -7.83 30.48
C SER A 81 32.81 -8.99 31.06
N ALA A 82 33.20 -10.22 30.74
CA ALA A 82 32.55 -11.39 31.32
C ALA A 82 32.62 -11.38 32.86
N GLU A 83 33.63 -10.71 33.41
CA GLU A 83 33.84 -10.52 34.84
C GLU A 83 32.91 -9.43 35.41
N ASP A 84 32.63 -8.36 34.67
CA ASP A 84 31.61 -7.35 35.01
C ASP A 84 30.19 -7.90 34.92
N LEU A 85 29.92 -8.77 33.94
CA LEU A 85 28.64 -9.50 33.82
C LEU A 85 28.46 -10.54 34.93
N ALA A 86 29.56 -11.14 35.42
CA ALA A 86 29.53 -12.10 36.52
C ALA A 86 29.50 -11.45 37.91
N ALA A 87 30.06 -10.24 38.04
CA ALA A 87 30.01 -9.41 39.25
C ALA A 87 28.72 -8.56 39.35
N ALA A 88 27.92 -8.50 38.28
CA ALA A 88 26.59 -7.92 38.33
C ALA A 88 25.70 -8.75 39.26
N GLU A 89 25.45 -8.23 40.46
CA GLU A 89 24.41 -8.73 41.36
C GLU A 89 23.10 -8.91 40.55
N PRO A 90 22.40 -10.05 40.66
CA PRO A 90 21.14 -10.23 39.95
C PRO A 90 20.21 -9.09 40.34
N PHE A 91 19.73 -8.35 39.34
CA PHE A 91 18.80 -7.24 39.54
C PHE A 91 17.57 -7.75 40.30
N ARG A 92 17.62 -7.64 41.62
CA ARG A 92 16.50 -7.93 42.49
C ARG A 92 15.58 -6.75 42.34
N TRP A 93 14.42 -6.96 41.71
CA TRP A 93 13.25 -6.09 41.86
C TRP A 93 12.84 -6.07 43.34
N THR A 94 13.61 -5.37 44.17
CA THR A 94 13.18 -5.01 45.51
C THR A 94 12.11 -3.94 45.35
N THR A 95 10.98 -4.15 46.02
CA THR A 95 9.83 -3.26 46.12
C THR A 95 10.22 -1.88 46.67
N GLY A 96 10.80 -1.03 45.82
CA GLY A 96 11.08 0.37 46.11
C GLY A 96 9.92 1.26 45.69
N PRO A 97 9.70 2.42 46.35
CA PRO A 97 8.55 3.29 46.10
C PRO A 97 8.53 3.90 44.68
N PHE A 98 9.63 3.80 43.93
CA PHE A 98 9.78 4.36 42.59
C PHE A 98 9.71 3.33 41.45
N VAL A 99 9.65 2.02 41.76
CA VAL A 99 9.46 0.94 40.75
C VAL A 99 8.23 1.15 39.86
N PRO A 100 7.03 1.53 40.37
CA PRO A 100 5.89 1.78 39.49
C PRO A 100 6.11 2.96 38.54
N LEU A 101 6.90 3.97 38.93
CA LEU A 101 7.24 5.13 38.10
C LEU A 101 8.19 4.74 36.95
N VAL A 102 9.22 3.93 37.24
CA VAL A 102 10.19 3.45 36.24
C VAL A 102 9.52 2.49 35.25
N MET A 103 8.66 1.59 35.72
CA MET A 103 7.88 0.70 34.84
C MET A 103 6.89 1.47 33.95
N ALA A 104 6.25 2.52 34.48
CA ALA A 104 5.36 3.37 33.69
C ALA A 104 6.10 4.13 32.59
N LEU A 105 7.31 4.64 32.86
CA LEU A 105 8.13 5.31 31.87
C LEU A 105 8.63 4.35 30.78
N ALA A 106 9.10 3.16 31.16
CA ALA A 106 9.52 2.14 30.19
C ALA A 106 8.36 1.68 29.29
N ALA A 107 7.17 1.45 29.87
CA ALA A 107 5.96 1.14 29.11
C ALA A 107 5.56 2.27 28.15
N SER A 108 5.74 3.52 28.55
CA SER A 108 5.46 4.69 27.71
C SER A 108 6.41 4.78 26.52
N VAL A 109 7.69 4.45 26.69
CA VAL A 109 8.68 4.44 25.61
C VAL A 109 8.38 3.31 24.61
N VAL A 110 8.06 2.10 25.09
CA VAL A 110 7.67 0.98 24.21
C VAL A 110 6.37 1.32 23.46
N PHE A 111 5.38 1.92 24.14
CA PHE A 111 4.16 2.37 23.49
C PHE A 111 4.44 3.46 22.45
N ALA A 112 5.31 4.43 22.75
CA ALA A 112 5.69 5.47 21.79
C ALA A 112 6.43 4.90 20.57
N ILE A 113 7.39 3.99 20.76
CA ILE A 113 8.10 3.32 19.66
C ILE A 113 7.13 2.47 18.83
N GLY A 114 6.27 1.68 19.48
CA GLY A 114 5.24 0.89 18.81
C GLY A 114 4.25 1.76 18.03
N TRP A 115 3.84 2.89 18.60
CA TRP A 115 2.96 3.87 17.96
C TRP A 115 3.63 4.55 16.76
N ILE A 116 4.90 4.97 16.88
CA ILE A 116 5.68 5.55 15.79
C ILE A 116 5.87 4.53 14.67
N GLY A 117 6.24 3.28 15.00
CA GLY A 117 6.35 2.20 14.04
C GLY A 117 5.04 1.93 13.31
N TYR A 118 3.93 1.85 14.04
CA TYR A 118 2.59 1.68 13.48
C TYR A 118 2.19 2.85 12.56
N GLN A 119 2.39 4.10 12.99
CA GLN A 119 2.10 5.28 12.16
C GLN A 119 2.97 5.33 10.91
N SER A 120 4.27 5.01 11.01
CA SER A 120 5.17 4.99 9.86
C SER A 120 4.76 3.95 8.82
N ASN A 121 4.27 2.77 9.26
CA ASN A 121 3.78 1.73 8.37
C ASN A 121 2.52 2.17 7.61
N LEU A 122 1.53 2.74 8.31
CA LEU A 122 0.32 3.29 7.67
C LEU A 122 0.65 4.42 6.69
N ASN A 123 1.59 5.29 7.03
CA ASN A 123 2.03 6.37 6.14
C ASN A 123 2.71 5.84 4.89
N MET A 124 3.56 4.82 5.01
CA MET A 124 4.22 4.19 3.86
C MET A 124 3.20 3.54 2.91
N LEU A 125 2.19 2.88 3.45
CA LEU A 125 1.09 2.31 2.66
C LEU A 125 0.32 3.39 1.89
N ASN A 126 -0.05 4.48 2.57
CA ASN A 126 -0.76 5.59 1.95
C ASN A 126 0.07 6.29 0.87
N LEU A 127 1.38 6.44 1.09
CA LEU A 127 2.31 7.01 0.09
C LEU A 127 2.34 6.16 -1.19
N ALA A 128 2.45 4.83 -1.06
CA ALA A 128 2.44 3.94 -2.21
C ALA A 128 1.13 4.03 -3.00
N ILE A 129 -0.02 4.01 -2.32
CA ILE A 129 -1.34 4.17 -2.95
C ILE A 129 -1.45 5.54 -3.64
N SER A 130 -1.01 6.61 -2.99
CA SER A 130 -1.06 7.95 -3.58
C SER A 130 -0.23 8.05 -4.87
N ALA A 131 0.96 7.44 -4.90
CA ALA A 131 1.83 7.43 -6.07
C ALA A 131 1.19 6.65 -7.24
N ASP A 132 0.57 5.51 -6.96
CA ASP A 132 -0.12 4.69 -7.96
C ASP A 132 -1.30 5.46 -8.58
N PHE A 133 -2.11 6.13 -7.74
CA PHE A 133 -3.25 6.93 -8.21
C PHE A 133 -2.82 8.22 -8.92
N ASP A 134 -1.72 8.84 -8.51
CA ASP A 134 -1.12 9.98 -9.20
C ASP A 134 -0.72 9.62 -10.63
N GLN A 135 -0.04 8.48 -10.80
CA GLN A 135 0.30 7.97 -12.13
C GLN A 135 -0.97 7.68 -12.93
N TYR A 136 -1.96 7.04 -12.31
CA TYR A 136 -3.25 6.75 -12.94
C TYR A 136 -3.95 8.01 -13.46
N PHE A 137 -4.08 9.06 -12.64
CA PHE A 137 -4.75 10.31 -13.02
C PHE A 137 -4.06 11.00 -14.20
N ASN A 138 -2.72 11.00 -14.20
CA ASN A 138 -1.93 11.60 -15.29
C ASN A 138 -2.15 10.90 -16.64
N VAL A 139 -2.29 9.57 -16.62
CA VAL A 139 -2.46 8.76 -17.83
C VAL A 139 -3.93 8.75 -18.29
N LEU A 140 -4.91 8.81 -17.38
CA LEU A 140 -6.34 8.71 -17.69
C LEU A 140 -6.81 9.71 -18.75
N HIS A 141 -6.27 10.93 -18.75
CA HIS A 141 -6.64 11.96 -19.73
C HIS A 141 -6.02 11.75 -21.12
N GLN A 142 -4.95 10.98 -21.20
CA GLN A 142 -4.17 10.79 -22.43
C GLN A 142 -4.54 9.45 -23.09
N ASP A 143 -4.56 8.39 -22.29
CA ASP A 143 -4.88 7.04 -22.70
C ASP A 143 -5.68 6.34 -21.59
N PRO A 144 -7.03 6.40 -21.67
CA PRO A 144 -7.90 5.78 -20.68
C PRO A 144 -7.68 4.28 -20.50
N VAL A 145 -7.37 3.58 -21.60
CA VAL A 145 -7.18 2.13 -21.60
C VAL A 145 -5.87 1.80 -20.88
N ALA A 146 -4.78 2.49 -21.22
CA ALA A 146 -3.51 2.32 -20.53
C ALA A 146 -3.63 2.69 -19.04
N ALA A 147 -4.36 3.75 -18.69
CA ALA A 147 -4.59 4.13 -17.30
C ALA A 147 -5.29 3.02 -16.53
N GLN A 148 -6.36 2.43 -17.08
CA GLN A 148 -7.02 1.30 -16.42
C GLN A 148 -6.06 0.11 -16.23
N GLN A 149 -5.28 -0.23 -17.25
CA GLN A 149 -4.31 -1.33 -17.16
C GLN A 149 -3.27 -1.14 -16.05
N LEU A 150 -2.87 0.10 -15.74
CA LEU A 150 -2.00 0.37 -14.58
C LEU A 150 -2.61 -0.13 -13.27
N LEU A 151 -3.88 0.19 -13.02
CA LEU A 151 -4.56 -0.25 -11.79
C LEU A 151 -4.83 -1.75 -11.80
N LEU A 152 -5.21 -2.33 -12.95
CA LEU A 152 -5.47 -3.77 -13.04
C LEU A 152 -4.20 -4.59 -12.82
N ALA A 153 -3.06 -4.17 -13.38
CA ALA A 153 -1.79 -4.84 -13.17
C ALA A 153 -1.30 -4.70 -11.72
N LYS A 154 -1.47 -3.51 -11.13
CA LYS A 154 -1.00 -3.21 -9.77
C LYS A 154 -1.83 -3.89 -8.68
N TYR A 155 -3.15 -3.96 -8.87
CA TYR A 155 -4.11 -4.38 -7.86
C TYR A 155 -4.91 -5.63 -8.25
N GLU A 156 -4.29 -6.53 -9.02
CA GLU A 156 -4.88 -7.81 -9.46
C GLU A 156 -6.31 -7.68 -9.99
N GLY A 157 -6.53 -6.70 -10.87
CA GLY A 157 -7.84 -6.35 -11.37
C GLY A 157 -8.51 -7.50 -12.11
N GLN A 158 -9.74 -7.83 -11.70
CA GLN A 158 -10.55 -8.89 -12.30
C GLN A 158 -11.72 -8.29 -13.08
N PRO A 159 -11.89 -8.57 -14.37
CA PRO A 159 -13.04 -8.10 -15.13
C PRO A 159 -14.32 -8.73 -14.58
N VAL A 160 -15.37 -7.92 -14.43
CA VAL A 160 -16.64 -8.35 -13.85
C VAL A 160 -17.84 -7.82 -14.64
N ASP A 161 -18.90 -8.60 -14.64
CA ASP A 161 -20.27 -8.15 -14.87
C ASP A 161 -20.98 -7.86 -13.52
N ALA A 162 -22.26 -7.52 -13.57
CA ALA A 162 -23.01 -7.17 -12.37
C ALA A 162 -23.11 -8.34 -11.37
N GLU A 163 -23.26 -9.58 -11.83
CA GLU A 163 -23.42 -10.77 -10.97
C GLU A 163 -22.10 -11.19 -10.33
N SER A 164 -21.05 -11.32 -11.13
CA SER A 164 -19.70 -11.68 -10.65
C SER A 164 -19.12 -10.62 -9.71
N ALA A 165 -19.43 -9.34 -9.90
CA ALA A 165 -19.02 -8.30 -8.97
C ALA A 165 -19.57 -8.54 -7.56
N VAL A 166 -20.85 -8.96 -7.42
CA VAL A 166 -21.46 -9.25 -6.11
C VAL A 166 -20.67 -10.31 -5.35
N HIS A 167 -20.20 -11.35 -6.04
CA HIS A 167 -19.42 -12.42 -5.42
C HIS A 167 -18.07 -11.95 -4.87
N LEU A 168 -17.44 -10.96 -5.50
CA LEU A 168 -16.12 -10.46 -5.11
C LEU A 168 -16.17 -9.36 -4.06
N VAL A 169 -17.24 -8.55 -4.04
CA VAL A 169 -17.35 -7.41 -3.12
C VAL A 169 -18.38 -7.59 -2.01
N GLY A 170 -19.27 -8.58 -2.13
CA GLY A 170 -20.26 -8.93 -1.10
C GLY A 170 -21.46 -7.98 -1.01
N TYR A 171 -21.61 -7.05 -1.95
CA TYR A 171 -22.76 -6.16 -2.10
C TYR A 171 -23.10 -5.99 -3.58
N GLN A 172 -24.28 -5.47 -3.88
CA GLN A 172 -24.69 -5.18 -5.25
C GLN A 172 -24.19 -3.80 -5.68
N PRO A 173 -23.16 -3.70 -6.55
CA PRO A 173 -22.60 -2.41 -6.92
C PRO A 173 -23.62 -1.63 -7.74
N THR A 174 -23.69 -0.32 -7.51
CA THR A 174 -24.59 0.56 -8.27
C THR A 174 -23.96 0.94 -9.60
N ILE A 175 -22.63 1.11 -9.64
CA ILE A 175 -21.89 1.63 -10.79
C ILE A 175 -21.79 0.68 -12.00
N VAL A 176 -22.16 -0.59 -11.83
CA VAL A 176 -22.21 -1.60 -12.91
C VAL A 176 -23.53 -1.57 -13.68
N ASN A 177 -24.56 -0.88 -13.16
CA ASN A 177 -25.92 -0.88 -13.73
C ASN A 177 -26.14 0.22 -14.80
N GLY A 178 -25.05 0.76 -15.35
CA GLY A 178 -25.06 1.78 -16.39
C GLY A 178 -24.83 3.20 -15.88
N MET A 179 -25.06 4.16 -16.78
CA MET A 179 -24.79 5.59 -16.61
C MET A 179 -25.88 6.43 -17.28
N PRO A 180 -25.96 7.75 -17.01
CA PRO A 180 -26.80 8.67 -17.79
C PRO A 180 -26.54 8.60 -19.30
N GLU A 181 -27.47 9.13 -20.09
CA GLU A 181 -27.27 9.26 -21.54
C GLU A 181 -26.01 10.07 -21.84
N GLY A 182 -25.24 9.64 -22.85
CA GLY A 182 -23.97 10.26 -23.23
C GLY A 182 -22.72 9.55 -22.72
N TYR A 183 -22.85 8.51 -21.89
CA TYR A 183 -21.73 7.67 -21.47
C TYR A 183 -21.83 6.27 -22.07
N ALA A 184 -20.84 5.88 -22.86
CA ALA A 184 -20.70 4.52 -23.36
C ALA A 184 -19.91 3.69 -22.35
N HIS A 185 -20.45 2.54 -21.95
CA HIS A 185 -19.74 1.61 -21.07
C HIS A 185 -18.50 1.05 -21.77
N HIS A 186 -17.35 1.08 -21.09
CA HIS A 186 -16.12 0.46 -21.58
C HIS A 186 -15.87 -0.88 -20.88
N SER A 187 -15.72 -0.86 -19.56
CA SER A 187 -15.41 -2.03 -18.76
C SER A 187 -15.68 -1.77 -17.27
N CYS A 188 -15.93 -2.85 -16.51
CA CYS A 188 -15.90 -2.85 -15.06
C CYS A 188 -14.98 -3.96 -14.55
N ASN A 189 -14.27 -3.68 -13.46
CA ASN A 189 -13.35 -4.59 -12.81
C ASN A 189 -13.49 -4.48 -11.29
N VAL A 190 -13.12 -5.53 -10.56
CA VAL A 190 -12.84 -5.43 -9.12
C VAL A 190 -11.33 -5.37 -8.93
N ILE A 191 -10.85 -4.35 -8.23
CA ILE A 191 -9.44 -4.19 -7.86
C ILE A 191 -9.25 -4.45 -6.36
N LYS A 192 -8.17 -5.14 -6.01
CA LYS A 192 -7.82 -5.49 -4.63
C LYS A 192 -6.86 -4.47 -4.04
N LEU A 193 -7.40 -3.49 -3.32
CA LEU A 193 -6.58 -2.53 -2.59
C LEU A 193 -6.26 -3.05 -1.18
N PRO A 194 -5.13 -2.64 -0.59
CA PRO A 194 -4.76 -3.03 0.78
C PRO A 194 -5.80 -2.70 1.85
N ASN A 195 -6.64 -1.69 1.59
CA ASN A 195 -7.66 -1.18 2.50
C ASN A 195 -9.10 -1.59 2.12
N GLY A 196 -9.26 -2.55 1.20
CA GLY A 196 -10.56 -3.11 0.79
C GLY A 196 -10.79 -3.06 -0.72
N ASN A 197 -11.51 -4.05 -1.23
CA ASN A 197 -11.81 -4.15 -2.67
C ASN A 197 -12.65 -2.96 -3.15
N ALA A 198 -12.37 -2.50 -4.37
CA ALA A 198 -13.16 -1.48 -5.03
C ALA A 198 -13.66 -1.99 -6.39
N VAL A 199 -14.89 -1.65 -6.75
CA VAL A 199 -15.38 -1.81 -8.12
C VAL A 199 -14.91 -0.60 -8.90
N HIS A 200 -14.25 -0.80 -10.04
CA HIS A 200 -13.76 0.24 -10.95
C HIS A 200 -14.41 0.07 -12.31
N CYS A 201 -15.21 1.05 -12.71
CA CYS A 201 -15.81 1.10 -14.04
C CYS A 201 -15.28 2.29 -14.82
N GLN A 202 -14.98 2.08 -16.10
CA GLN A 202 -14.60 3.14 -17.01
C GLN A 202 -15.69 3.34 -18.06
N TYR A 203 -16.00 4.60 -18.32
CA TYR A 203 -16.99 5.04 -19.28
C TYR A 203 -16.36 6.03 -20.24
N LEU A 204 -16.74 5.97 -21.51
CA LEU A 204 -16.27 6.88 -22.55
C LEU A 204 -17.37 7.88 -22.90
N ARG A 205 -16.97 9.13 -23.07
CA ARG A 205 -17.82 10.20 -23.60
C ARG A 205 -17.75 10.24 -25.13
N PRO A 206 -18.67 10.94 -25.82
CA PRO A 206 -18.66 11.03 -27.28
C PRO A 206 -17.43 11.77 -27.84
N ASP A 207 -16.81 12.62 -27.02
CA ASP A 207 -15.56 13.32 -27.35
C ASP A 207 -14.30 12.44 -27.20
N GLY A 208 -14.47 11.17 -26.80
CA GLY A 208 -13.39 10.21 -26.57
C GLY A 208 -12.72 10.33 -25.20
N SER A 209 -13.07 11.32 -24.38
CA SER A 209 -12.57 11.42 -23.01
C SER A 209 -13.21 10.35 -22.12
N ALA A 210 -12.46 9.89 -21.12
CA ALA A 210 -12.97 8.90 -20.18
C ALA A 210 -13.42 9.53 -18.86
N LEU A 211 -14.37 8.83 -18.24
CA LEU A 211 -14.76 9.00 -16.86
C LEU A 211 -14.52 7.66 -16.14
N ALA A 212 -13.77 7.70 -15.05
CA ALA A 212 -13.57 6.54 -14.21
C ALA A 212 -14.39 6.69 -12.93
N ILE A 213 -15.04 5.60 -12.53
CA ILE A 213 -15.92 5.57 -11.37
C ILE A 213 -15.50 4.41 -10.50
N PHE A 214 -15.34 4.69 -9.21
CA PHE A 214 -14.99 3.72 -8.19
C PHE A 214 -16.11 3.64 -7.16
N GLU A 215 -16.48 2.42 -6.77
CA GLU A 215 -17.37 2.15 -5.65
C GLU A 215 -16.63 1.33 -4.61
N HIS A 216 -16.57 1.83 -3.37
CA HIS A 216 -15.69 1.30 -2.33
C HIS A 216 -16.23 1.55 -0.92
N ASP A 217 -15.57 0.94 0.08
CA ASP A 217 -15.91 1.06 1.48
C ASP A 217 -15.15 2.20 2.14
N GLY A 218 -15.89 3.04 2.87
CA GLY A 218 -15.32 4.15 3.61
C GLY A 218 -14.70 5.24 2.72
N GLU A 219 -14.07 6.22 3.37
CA GLU A 219 -13.38 7.28 2.65
C GLU A 219 -11.98 6.82 2.20
N ARG A 220 -11.54 7.33 1.04
CA ARG A 220 -10.23 7.01 0.43
C ARG A 220 -9.37 8.27 0.22
N PRO A 221 -9.03 9.03 1.28
CA PRO A 221 -8.29 10.28 1.12
C PRO A 221 -6.90 10.07 0.53
N ALA A 222 -6.25 8.94 0.82
CA ALA A 222 -4.91 8.62 0.33
C ALA A 222 -4.81 8.57 -1.21
N TRP A 223 -5.91 8.29 -1.93
CA TRP A 223 -5.91 8.28 -3.40
C TRP A 223 -5.58 9.64 -4.00
N PHE A 224 -5.79 10.73 -3.26
CA PHE A 224 -5.58 12.08 -3.73
C PHE A 224 -4.26 12.70 -3.24
N GLY A 225 -3.48 11.96 -2.45
CA GLY A 225 -2.27 12.46 -1.81
C GLY A 225 -2.53 13.72 -0.97
N ASP A 226 -1.63 14.70 -1.08
CA ASP A 226 -1.73 15.98 -0.35
C ASP A 226 -2.55 17.05 -1.10
N ARG A 227 -3.29 16.69 -2.17
CA ARG A 227 -4.06 17.66 -2.95
C ARG A 227 -5.17 18.27 -2.09
N PRO A 228 -5.39 19.60 -2.18
CA PRO A 228 -6.46 20.24 -1.43
C PRO A 228 -7.81 19.75 -1.91
N ALA A 229 -8.67 19.37 -0.97
CA ALA A 229 -10.06 19.07 -1.23
C ALA A 229 -10.94 20.31 -0.97
N THR A 230 -11.92 20.52 -1.84
CA THR A 230 -12.99 21.50 -1.65
C THR A 230 -14.31 20.78 -1.39
N GLU A 231 -15.18 21.39 -0.59
CA GLU A 231 -16.52 20.86 -0.35
C GLU A 231 -17.54 21.59 -1.21
N ALA A 232 -18.46 20.84 -1.81
CA ALA A 232 -19.64 21.36 -2.48
C ALA A 232 -20.89 20.60 -2.04
N VAL A 233 -22.04 21.21 -2.27
CA VAL A 233 -23.35 20.60 -1.98
C VAL A 233 -24.16 20.63 -3.26
N HIS A 234 -24.71 19.47 -3.63
CA HIS A 234 -25.63 19.34 -4.76
C HIS A 234 -26.90 18.62 -4.28
N GLY A 235 -28.01 19.35 -4.25
CA GLY A 235 -29.22 18.88 -3.56
C GLY A 235 -28.91 18.66 -2.07
N ASP A 236 -29.16 17.44 -1.58
CA ASP A 236 -28.84 17.02 -0.21
C ASP A 236 -27.50 16.28 -0.10
N THR A 237 -26.79 16.09 -1.21
CA THR A 237 -25.53 15.34 -1.25
C THR A 237 -24.34 16.26 -1.01
N LYS A 238 -23.52 15.91 -0.01
CA LYS A 238 -22.21 16.54 0.23
C LYS A 238 -21.15 15.88 -0.63
N LEU A 239 -20.45 16.69 -1.41
CA LEU A 239 -19.38 16.28 -2.33
C LEU A 239 -18.05 16.80 -1.81
N LYS A 240 -17.03 15.95 -1.79
CA LYS A 240 -15.62 16.35 -1.67
C LYS A 240 -14.99 16.31 -3.05
N MET A 241 -14.37 17.40 -3.49
CA MET A 241 -13.82 17.55 -4.83
C MET A 241 -12.33 17.86 -4.76
N VAL A 242 -11.57 17.32 -5.70
CA VAL A 242 -10.13 17.51 -5.83
C VAL A 242 -9.81 17.87 -7.27
N ASP A 243 -9.06 18.96 -7.47
CA ASP A 243 -8.58 19.36 -8.78
C ASP A 243 -7.42 18.46 -9.23
N LEU A 244 -7.54 17.89 -10.44
CA LEU A 244 -6.57 17.02 -11.10
C LEU A 244 -6.03 17.70 -12.37
N ASP A 245 -5.42 18.87 -12.20
CA ASP A 245 -4.88 19.79 -13.24
C ASP A 245 -5.85 20.21 -14.35
N LYS A 246 -6.31 19.26 -15.17
CA LYS A 246 -7.20 19.47 -16.32
C LYS A 246 -8.64 19.00 -16.08
N ARG A 247 -8.88 18.22 -15.02
CA ARG A 247 -10.17 17.64 -14.67
C ARG A 247 -10.37 17.69 -13.17
N VAL A 248 -11.55 17.26 -12.73
CA VAL A 248 -11.93 17.19 -11.32
C VAL A 248 -12.21 15.74 -10.96
N ALA A 249 -11.82 15.35 -9.75
CA ALA A 249 -12.34 14.16 -9.08
C ALA A 249 -13.32 14.57 -7.98
N GLY A 250 -14.36 13.76 -7.80
CA GLY A 250 -15.39 13.99 -6.79
C GLY A 250 -15.69 12.71 -6.04
N THR A 251 -15.85 12.79 -4.72
CA THR A 251 -16.26 11.66 -3.90
C THR A 251 -17.42 12.05 -2.99
N TRP A 252 -18.37 11.13 -2.82
CA TRP A 252 -19.50 11.29 -1.92
C TRP A 252 -19.94 9.93 -1.34
N ARG A 253 -20.74 9.99 -0.29
CA ARG A 253 -21.34 8.80 0.32
C ARG A 253 -22.64 8.45 -0.42
N GLN A 254 -22.78 7.19 -0.82
CA GLN A 254 -23.95 6.60 -1.46
C GLN A 254 -24.41 5.40 -0.61
N GLY A 255 -25.50 5.57 0.16
CA GLY A 255 -25.89 4.58 1.17
C GLY A 255 -24.77 4.34 2.19
N ASP A 256 -24.33 3.08 2.34
CA ASP A 256 -23.18 2.70 3.17
C ASP A 256 -21.85 2.64 2.42
N ARG A 257 -21.85 3.00 1.13
CA ARG A 257 -20.68 3.00 0.25
C ARG A 257 -20.23 4.41 -0.06
N HIS A 258 -19.08 4.53 -0.72
CA HIS A 258 -18.65 5.77 -1.34
C HIS A 258 -18.51 5.55 -2.84
N ILE A 259 -18.92 6.57 -3.59
CA ILE A 259 -18.64 6.67 -5.02
C ILE A 259 -17.58 7.74 -5.20
N THR A 260 -16.55 7.42 -5.98
CA THR A 260 -15.51 8.35 -6.41
C THR A 260 -15.47 8.40 -7.92
N VAL A 261 -15.68 9.57 -8.48
CA VAL A 261 -15.61 9.87 -9.91
C VAL A 261 -14.31 10.60 -10.20
N VAL A 262 -13.63 10.22 -11.27
CA VAL A 262 -12.35 10.79 -11.70
C VAL A 262 -12.43 11.13 -13.19
N GLY A 263 -12.01 12.34 -13.53
CA GLY A 263 -12.02 12.82 -14.92
C GLY A 263 -13.28 13.57 -15.32
N ALA A 264 -14.02 14.12 -14.35
CA ALA A 264 -15.10 15.06 -14.61
C ALA A 264 -14.55 16.39 -15.15
N HIS A 265 -15.30 17.09 -15.99
CA HIS A 265 -15.00 18.43 -16.47
C HIS A 265 -15.02 19.44 -15.32
N ASP A 266 -16.01 19.33 -14.44
CA ASP A 266 -16.27 20.28 -13.37
C ASP A 266 -17.13 19.69 -12.24
N ALA A 267 -17.34 20.50 -11.22
CA ALA A 267 -18.19 20.20 -10.06
C ALA A 267 -19.66 19.92 -10.42
N ASN A 268 -20.17 20.52 -11.50
CA ASN A 268 -21.56 20.37 -11.92
C ASN A 268 -21.80 19.00 -12.56
N GLU A 269 -20.87 18.49 -13.37
CA GLU A 269 -20.93 17.09 -13.86
C GLU A 269 -20.91 16.09 -12.70
N ILE A 270 -20.07 16.31 -11.68
CA ILE A 270 -20.05 15.47 -10.46
C ILE A 270 -21.40 15.51 -9.74
N GLY A 271 -21.99 16.70 -9.57
CA GLY A 271 -23.29 16.87 -8.94
C GLY A 271 -24.43 16.15 -9.67
N GLN A 272 -24.45 16.22 -11.01
CA GLN A 272 -25.43 15.51 -11.83
C GLN A 272 -25.31 14.00 -11.69
N LEU A 273 -24.08 13.47 -11.66
CA LEU A 273 -23.83 12.04 -11.43
C LEU A 273 -24.28 11.62 -10.03
N ALA A 274 -23.95 12.41 -9.00
CA ALA A 274 -24.37 12.13 -7.64
C ALA A 274 -25.91 12.09 -7.51
N GLY A 275 -26.62 13.02 -8.15
CA GLY A 275 -28.09 13.00 -8.22
C GLY A 275 -28.62 11.74 -8.91
N TRP A 276 -28.04 11.36 -10.05
CA TRP A 276 -28.46 10.18 -10.81
C TRP A 276 -28.26 8.86 -10.04
N PHE A 277 -27.13 8.71 -9.34
CA PHE A 277 -26.89 7.55 -8.48
C PHE A 277 -27.80 7.57 -7.24
N GLY A 278 -28.08 8.76 -6.69
CA GLY A 278 -29.03 8.99 -5.60
C GLY A 278 -30.40 8.38 -5.86
N GLU A 279 -31.03 8.75 -6.98
CA GLU A 279 -32.37 8.26 -7.36
C GLU A 279 -32.46 6.73 -7.49
N ARG A 280 -31.34 6.06 -7.77
CA ARG A 280 -31.30 4.61 -8.01
C ARG A 280 -31.10 3.79 -6.74
N THR A 281 -30.49 4.36 -5.70
CA THR A 281 -30.43 3.70 -4.39
C THR A 281 -31.81 3.61 -3.76
N ASP A 282 -32.63 4.67 -3.89
CA ASP A 282 -34.00 4.70 -3.37
C ASP A 282 -34.94 3.66 -4.03
N VAL A 283 -34.58 3.14 -5.21
CA VAL A 283 -35.32 2.12 -5.96
C VAL A 283 -34.90 0.69 -5.56
N ILE A 284 -33.67 0.49 -5.09
CA ILE A 284 -33.17 -0.83 -4.68
C ILE A 284 -33.60 -1.17 -3.24
N ASP A 285 -33.79 -0.15 -2.39
CA ASP A 285 -34.23 -0.30 -1.00
C ASP A 285 -35.78 -0.35 -0.83
N GLN A 286 -36.55 -0.36 -1.93
CA GLN A 286 -38.02 -0.54 -1.96
C GLN A 286 -38.43 -1.93 -2.47
#